data_AF-A0A2D7PGN2-F1
#
_entry.id   AF-A0A2D7PGN2-F1
#
_cell.length_a   1.000
_cell.length_b   1.000
_cell.length_c   1.000
_cell.angle_alpha   90.00
_cell.angle_beta   90.00
_cell.angle_gamma   90.00
#
_symmetry.space_group_name_H-M   'P 1'
#
loop_
_entity.id
_entity.type
_entity.pdbx_description
1 polymer ?
#
loop_
_entity_poly.entity_id
_entity_poly.type
_entity_poly.pdbx_seq_one_letter_code
_entity_poly.pdbx_strand_id
1 'polypeptide(L)'
;MDYKEIKTSTSTVYVVQEIAGTREGRPKFNIMGAAEYGKLKFLLDERSQMIFSPGPLIIKLKKLLKDFKPTDFLLLTGDPAIIGVVCCLISENTNGRYNLLKWDRQEKRYYPIEIDLYGTGAKNDD
;
A
#
# COMPACT_ATOMS: atom_id res chain seq x y z
N MET A 1 -16.27 24.78 -12.45
CA MET A 1 -16.00 23.54 -11.70
C MET A 1 -15.35 23.97 -10.40
N ASP A 2 -15.97 23.63 -9.28
CA ASP A 2 -15.61 24.15 -7.96
C ASP A 2 -14.30 23.49 -7.48
N TYR A 3 -13.28 24.30 -7.21
CA TYR A 3 -11.96 23.89 -6.70
C TYR A 3 -11.99 23.55 -5.19
N LYS A 4 -13.19 23.50 -4.60
CA LYS A 4 -13.43 23.17 -3.19
C LYS A 4 -13.49 21.67 -2.97
N GLU A 5 -12.31 21.08 -2.90
CA GLU A 5 -11.90 20.04 -1.94
C GLU A 5 -10.61 19.43 -2.50
N ILE A 6 -9.53 20.21 -2.51
CA ILE A 6 -8.22 19.60 -2.36
C ILE A 6 -8.28 18.97 -0.98
N LYS A 7 -8.67 17.68 -0.90
CA LYS A 7 -8.55 16.91 0.32
C LYS A 7 -7.09 17.05 0.73
N THR A 8 -6.85 17.83 1.77
CA THR A 8 -5.62 17.83 2.55
C THR A 8 -5.54 16.49 3.29
N SER A 9 -5.68 15.37 2.58
CA SER A 9 -5.52 14.05 3.18
C SER A 9 -4.03 13.83 3.32
N THR A 10 -3.56 13.88 4.56
CA THR A 10 -2.24 13.45 5.02
C THR A 10 -2.02 11.93 4.83
N SER A 11 -2.72 11.31 3.89
CA SER A 11 -2.68 9.88 3.65
C SER A 11 -1.28 9.48 3.19
N THR A 12 -0.89 8.28 3.59
CA THR A 12 0.38 7.67 3.21
C THR A 12 0.11 6.53 2.24
N VAL A 13 0.91 6.45 1.18
CA VAL A 13 0.92 5.32 0.27
C VAL A 13 2.07 4.42 0.66
N TYR A 14 1.73 3.32 1.32
CA TYR A 14 2.67 2.30 1.73
C TYR A 14 3.04 1.44 0.53
N VAL A 15 4.26 1.59 0.04
CA VAL A 15 4.82 0.77 -1.04
C VAL A 15 5.47 -0.44 -0.40
N VAL A 16 4.93 -1.64 -0.68
CA VAL A 16 5.37 -2.88 -0.03
C VAL A 16 6.87 -3.12 -0.22
N GLN A 17 7.37 -2.92 -1.43
CA GLN A 17 8.78 -3.09 -1.74
C GLN A 17 9.21 -2.12 -2.83
N GLU A 18 10.44 -1.61 -2.76
CA GLU A 18 11.01 -0.84 -3.86
C GLU A 18 10.95 -1.63 -5.18
N ILE A 19 10.74 -0.90 -6.28
CA ILE A 19 10.67 -1.51 -7.61
C ILE A 19 12.07 -1.97 -8.02
N ALA A 20 12.17 -3.16 -8.61
CA ALA A 20 13.45 -3.63 -9.15
C ALA A 20 14.09 -2.57 -10.08
N GLY A 21 15.38 -2.34 -9.91
CA GLY A 21 16.17 -1.31 -10.60
C GLY A 21 16.12 0.08 -9.93
N THR A 22 15.40 0.26 -8.81
CA THR A 22 15.31 1.56 -8.13
C THR A 22 16.70 2.03 -7.66
N ARG A 23 17.53 1.15 -7.10
CA ARG A 23 18.86 1.53 -6.61
C ARG A 23 19.86 1.86 -7.72
N GLU A 24 19.59 1.37 -8.93
CA GLU A 24 20.37 1.66 -10.13
C GLU A 24 19.83 2.91 -10.87
N GLY A 25 18.81 3.59 -10.31
CA GLY A 25 18.15 4.75 -10.91
C GLY A 25 17.27 4.40 -12.12
N ARG A 26 16.94 3.12 -12.31
CA ARG A 26 16.21 2.60 -13.47
C ARG A 26 15.08 1.66 -13.02
N PRO A 27 14.07 2.16 -12.30
CA PRO A 27 12.95 1.32 -11.86
C PRO A 27 12.23 0.71 -13.06
N LYS A 28 11.90 -0.59 -12.98
CA LYS A 28 11.24 -1.33 -14.07
C LYS A 28 9.88 -0.76 -14.49
N PHE A 29 9.20 -0.04 -13.59
CA PHE A 29 7.96 0.65 -13.89
C PHE A 29 7.80 1.89 -13.00
N ASN A 30 7.03 2.85 -13.49
CA ASN A 30 6.80 4.13 -12.81
C ASN A 30 5.63 3.99 -11.82
N ILE A 31 5.86 4.38 -10.56
CA ILE A 31 4.86 4.41 -9.49
C ILE A 31 4.51 5.84 -9.03
N MET A 32 5.06 6.86 -9.69
CA MET A 32 4.89 8.26 -9.29
C MET A 32 3.42 8.72 -9.32
N GLY A 33 2.59 8.15 -10.19
CA GLY A 33 1.15 8.41 -10.19
C GLY A 33 0.46 8.01 -8.88
N ALA A 34 1.04 7.10 -8.09
CA ALA A 34 0.50 6.76 -6.78
C ALA A 34 0.67 7.91 -5.77
N ALA A 35 1.62 8.83 -5.99
CA ALA A 35 1.82 9.97 -5.10
C ALA A 35 0.63 10.96 -5.10
N GLU A 36 -0.27 10.88 -6.08
CA GLU A 36 -1.54 11.62 -6.11
C GLU A 36 -2.46 11.24 -4.93
N TYR A 37 -2.27 10.06 -4.34
CA TYR A 37 -3.07 9.53 -3.22
C TYR A 37 -2.45 9.80 -1.84
N GLY A 38 -1.21 10.28 -1.79
CA GLY A 38 -0.51 10.50 -0.52
C GLY A 38 1.01 10.41 -0.61
N LYS A 39 1.66 10.64 0.54
CA LYS A 39 3.12 10.54 0.63
C LYS A 39 3.57 9.08 0.47
N LEU A 40 4.48 8.81 -0.47
CA LEU A 40 5.06 7.48 -0.63
C LEU A 40 5.94 7.12 0.59
N LYS A 41 5.70 5.93 1.16
CA LYS A 41 6.50 5.33 2.24
C LYS A 41 6.85 3.90 1.85
N PHE A 42 8.13 3.63 1.60
CA PHE A 42 8.61 2.30 1.24
C PHE A 42 8.83 1.46 2.50
N LEU A 43 8.30 0.23 2.50
CA LEU A 43 8.44 -0.68 3.64
C LEU A 43 9.77 -1.46 3.59
N LEU A 44 10.13 -1.95 2.40
CA LEU A 44 11.29 -2.80 2.19
C LEU A 44 12.05 -2.39 0.93
N ASP A 45 13.35 -2.69 0.93
CA ASP A 45 14.21 -2.52 -0.24
C ASP A 45 13.92 -3.61 -1.30
N GLU A 46 14.36 -3.36 -2.53
CA GLU A 46 14.15 -4.27 -3.67
C GLU A 46 14.83 -5.65 -3.52
N ARG A 47 15.75 -5.82 -2.56
CA ARG A 47 16.52 -7.07 -2.34
C ARG A 47 16.01 -7.89 -1.16
N SER A 48 15.04 -7.39 -0.41
CA SER A 48 14.43 -8.08 0.70
C SER A 48 13.77 -9.36 0.21
N GLN A 49 14.09 -10.49 0.84
CA GLN A 49 13.56 -11.81 0.50
C GLN A 49 13.06 -12.48 1.78
N MET A 50 11.84 -13.01 1.75
CA MET A 50 11.25 -13.63 2.94
C MET A 50 12.01 -14.88 3.41
N ILE A 51 12.57 -15.64 2.47
CA ILE A 51 13.23 -16.93 2.74
C ILE A 51 14.45 -16.82 3.66
N PHE A 52 15.19 -15.71 3.64
CA PHE A 52 16.43 -15.59 4.42
C PHE A 52 16.19 -15.25 5.89
N SER A 53 15.06 -14.61 6.23
CA SER A 53 14.82 -14.14 7.59
C SER A 53 13.34 -13.79 7.85
N PRO A 54 12.43 -14.77 7.85
CA PRO A 54 10.99 -14.51 7.97
C PRO A 54 10.62 -13.83 9.30
N GLY A 55 11.15 -14.31 10.44
CA GLY A 55 10.86 -13.74 11.76
C GLY A 55 11.30 -12.27 11.92
N PRO A 56 12.58 -11.94 11.70
CA PRO A 56 13.06 -10.56 11.75
C PRO A 56 12.35 -9.62 10.77
N LEU A 57 12.01 -10.10 9.56
CA LEU A 57 11.27 -9.32 8.57
C LEU A 57 9.87 -8.96 9.08
N ILE A 58 9.14 -9.92 9.66
CA ILE A 58 7.81 -9.69 10.25
C ILE A 58 7.90 -8.66 11.38
N ILE A 59 8.90 -8.76 12.27
CA ILE A 59 9.10 -7.78 13.35
C ILE A 59 9.35 -6.36 12.79
N LYS A 60 10.15 -6.25 11.72
CA LYS A 60 10.38 -4.98 11.03
C LYS A 60 9.09 -4.43 10.40
N LEU A 61 8.34 -5.25 9.68
CA LEU A 61 7.08 -4.86 9.05
C LEU A 61 6.05 -4.39 10.09
N LYS A 62 5.88 -5.10 11.20
CA LYS A 62 5.01 -4.67 12.31
C LYS A 62 5.37 -3.28 12.82
N LYS A 63 6.66 -2.96 12.98
CA LYS A 63 7.12 -1.63 13.40
C LYS A 63 6.83 -0.55 12.35
N LEU A 64 7.00 -0.85 11.06
CA LEU A 64 6.79 0.11 9.98
C LEU A 64 5.30 0.40 9.73
N LEU A 65 4.44 -0.58 9.99
CA LEU A 65 2.99 -0.55 9.78
C LEU A 65 2.20 -0.13 11.03
N LYS A 66 2.86 0.14 12.15
CA LYS A 66 2.20 0.46 13.43
C LYS A 66 1.24 1.66 13.37
N ASP A 67 1.53 2.62 12.48
CA ASP A 67 0.78 3.87 12.32
C ASP A 67 -0.12 3.85 11.07
N PHE A 68 -0.31 2.68 10.44
CA PHE A 68 -1.18 2.54 9.27
C PHE A 68 -2.63 2.82 9.66
N LYS A 69 -3.33 3.65 8.88
CA LYS A 69 -4.74 4.00 9.09
C LYS A 69 -5.59 3.47 7.94
N PRO A 70 -6.90 3.19 8.16
CA PRO A 70 -7.80 2.79 7.08
C PRO A 70 -7.90 3.82 5.93
N THR A 71 -7.56 5.10 6.15
CA THR A 71 -7.52 6.13 5.11
C THR A 71 -6.20 6.19 4.33
N ASP A 72 -5.21 5.40 4.72
CA ASP A 72 -3.97 5.20 3.97
C ASP A 72 -4.19 4.18 2.86
N PHE A 73 -3.20 4.08 1.97
CA PHE A 73 -3.23 3.19 0.81
C PHE A 73 -2.07 2.23 0.82
N LEU A 74 -2.30 1.03 0.29
CA LEU A 74 -1.26 0.02 0.08
C LEU A 74 -1.02 -0.19 -1.42
N LEU A 75 0.23 -0.04 -1.86
CA LEU A 75 0.67 -0.32 -3.21
C LEU A 75 1.46 -1.64 -3.25
N LEU A 76 0.84 -2.67 -3.83
CA LEU A 76 1.37 -4.03 -3.87
C LEU A 76 2.49 -4.15 -4.90
N THR A 77 3.71 -4.36 -4.41
CA THR A 77 4.95 -4.38 -5.20
C THR A 77 5.92 -5.39 -4.59
N GLY A 78 6.74 -6.02 -5.42
CA GLY A 78 7.77 -6.95 -4.97
C GLY A 78 7.32 -8.41 -4.79
N ASP A 79 7.87 -9.06 -3.77
CA ASP A 79 7.70 -10.49 -3.48
C ASP A 79 6.26 -10.85 -3.05
N PRO A 80 5.59 -11.84 -3.70
CA PRO A 80 4.24 -12.27 -3.34
C PRO A 80 4.05 -12.71 -1.89
N ALA A 81 5.04 -13.35 -1.27
CA ALA A 81 4.95 -13.78 0.12
C ALA A 81 4.99 -12.57 1.07
N ILE A 82 5.84 -11.58 0.77
CA ILE A 82 5.90 -10.32 1.52
C ILE A 82 4.59 -9.56 1.38
N ILE A 83 4.05 -9.47 0.16
CA ILE A 83 2.74 -8.85 -0.11
C ILE A 83 1.66 -9.50 0.76
N GLY A 84 1.58 -10.84 0.77
CA GLY A 84 0.61 -11.57 1.59
C GLY A 84 0.73 -11.26 3.08
N VAL A 85 1.96 -11.27 3.63
CA VAL A 85 2.20 -10.94 5.05
C VAL A 85 1.81 -9.50 5.38
N VAL A 86 2.13 -8.53 4.52
CA VAL A 86 1.75 -7.13 4.75
C VAL A 86 0.24 -6.96 4.76
N CYS A 87 -0.49 -7.59 3.81
CA CYS A 87 -1.95 -7.56 3.80
C CYS A 87 -2.53 -8.17 5.08
N CYS A 88 -1.98 -9.29 5.58
CA CYS A 88 -2.41 -9.90 6.83
C CYS A 88 -2.19 -8.97 8.04
N LEU A 89 -1.01 -8.34 8.15
CA LEU A 89 -0.69 -7.42 9.25
C LEU A 89 -1.57 -6.17 9.25
N ILE A 90 -1.83 -5.60 8.07
CA ILE A 90 -2.72 -4.44 7.94
C ILE A 90 -4.16 -4.83 8.29
N SER A 91 -4.63 -5.98 7.80
CA SER A 91 -5.95 -6.50 8.15
C SER A 91 -6.11 -6.67 9.65
N GLU A 92 -5.13 -7.23 10.34
CA GLU A 92 -5.13 -7.38 11.81
C GLU A 92 -5.23 -6.02 12.50
N ASN A 93 -4.45 -5.03 12.05
CA ASN A 93 -4.43 -3.69 12.66
C ASN A 93 -5.69 -2.86 12.39
N THR A 94 -6.41 -3.16 11.30
CA THR A 94 -7.53 -2.34 10.81
C THR A 94 -8.87 -3.04 10.88
N ASN A 95 -8.93 -4.19 11.55
CA ASN A 95 -10.11 -5.05 11.61
C ASN A 95 -10.67 -5.36 10.20
N GLY A 96 -9.77 -5.73 9.28
CA GLY A 96 -10.10 -6.12 7.91
C GLY A 96 -10.38 -4.97 6.95
N ARG A 97 -10.18 -3.70 7.35
CA ARG A 97 -10.57 -2.52 6.56
C ARG A 97 -9.39 -1.65 6.11
N TYR A 98 -9.07 -1.66 4.82
CA TYR A 98 -7.94 -0.90 4.28
C TYR A 98 -8.09 -0.63 2.78
N ASN A 99 -7.33 0.32 2.23
CA ASN A 99 -7.35 0.64 0.82
C ASN A 99 -6.13 0.10 0.06
N LEU A 100 -6.36 -0.40 -1.15
CA LEU A 100 -5.33 -0.77 -2.12
C LEU A 100 -5.29 0.23 -3.27
N LEU A 101 -4.12 0.39 -3.91
CA LEU A 101 -4.00 1.05 -5.21
C LEU A 101 -3.74 0.01 -6.30
N LYS A 102 -4.69 -0.11 -7.23
CA LYS A 102 -4.57 -0.97 -8.41
C LYS A 102 -4.23 -0.12 -9.63
N TRP A 103 -3.16 -0.48 -10.35
CA TRP A 103 -2.84 0.16 -11.62
C TRP A 103 -3.78 -0.32 -12.74
N ASP A 104 -4.39 0.60 -13.46
CA ASP A 104 -5.08 0.33 -14.72
C ASP A 104 -4.17 0.65 -15.91
N ARG A 105 -3.95 -0.35 -16.77
CA ARG A 105 -3.05 -0.22 -17.93
C ARG A 105 -3.66 0.56 -19.08
N GLN A 106 -4.97 0.54 -19.25
CA GLN A 106 -5.65 1.23 -20.36
C GLN A 106 -5.69 2.72 -20.07
N GLU A 107 -6.13 3.08 -18.86
CA GLU A 107 -6.28 4.46 -18.45
C GLU A 107 -5.00 5.09 -17.89
N LYS A 108 -3.98 4.26 -17.64
CA LYS A 108 -2.67 4.68 -17.13
C LYS A 108 -2.80 5.48 -15.83
N ARG A 109 -3.66 5.02 -14.92
CA ARG A 109 -3.85 5.60 -13.60
C ARG A 109 -4.04 4.54 -12.53
N TYR A 110 -3.83 4.93 -11.28
CA TYR A 110 -4.21 4.10 -10.14
C TYR A 110 -5.69 4.25 -9.83
N TYR A 111 -6.27 3.20 -9.28
CA TYR A 111 -7.63 3.18 -8.75
C TYR A 111 -7.58 2.72 -7.29
N PRO A 112 -8.20 3.48 -6.38
CA PRO A 112 -8.36 3.05 -5.00
C PRO A 112 -9.40 1.94 -4.95
N ILE A 113 -9.10 0.89 -4.18
CA ILE A 113 -10.03 -0.21 -3.89
C ILE A 113 -10.13 -0.31 -2.37
N GLU A 114 -11.32 -0.08 -1.84
CA GLU A 114 -11.60 -0.33 -0.42
C GLU A 114 -11.81 -1.83 -0.21
N ILE A 115 -11.13 -2.36 0.80
CA ILE A 115 -11.27 -3.73 1.27
C ILE A 115 -12.01 -3.70 2.61
N ASP A 116 -13.06 -4.49 2.76
CA ASP A 116 -13.71 -4.83 4.04
C ASP A 116 -13.89 -6.36 4.08
N LEU A 117 -12.96 -7.05 4.74
CA LEU A 117 -12.95 -8.52 4.76
C LEU A 117 -14.09 -9.14 5.57
N TYR A 118 -14.71 -8.39 6.49
CA TYR A 118 -15.70 -8.91 7.41
C TYR A 118 -17.11 -8.40 7.12
N GLY A 119 -17.27 -7.51 6.13
CA GLY A 119 -18.58 -6.97 5.73
C GLY A 119 -19.26 -6.18 6.86
N THR A 120 -18.46 -5.62 7.79
CA THR A 120 -19.00 -4.87 8.94
C THR A 120 -19.47 -3.47 8.55
N GLY A 121 -19.19 -3.05 7.32
CA GLY A 121 -19.98 -2.10 6.56
C GLY A 121 -19.29 -0.75 6.35
N ALA A 122 -19.29 -0.26 5.11
CA ALA A 122 -20.18 0.87 4.87
C ALA A 122 -21.60 0.29 4.86
N LYS A 123 -22.44 0.65 5.84
CA LYS A 123 -23.88 0.54 5.60
C LYS A 123 -24.14 1.41 4.38
N ASN A 124 -24.45 0.79 3.25
CA ASN A 124 -25.13 1.52 2.20
C ASN A 124 -26.51 1.84 2.78
N ASP A 125 -26.73 3.11 3.11
CA ASP A 125 -28.07 3.66 3.10
C ASP A 125 -28.53 3.58 1.63
N ASP A 126 -29.25 2.52 1.29
CA ASP A 126 -30.21 2.41 0.17
C ASP A 126 -31.06 1.13 0.31
#